data_AF-A0A0C9X9T3-F1
#
_entry.id   AF-A0A0C9X9T3-F1
#
_cell.length_a   1.000
_cell.length_b   1.000
_cell.length_c   1.000
_cell.angle_alpha   90.00
_cell.angle_beta   90.00
_cell.angle_gamma   90.00
#
_symmetry.space_group_name_H-M   'P 1'
#
loop_
_entity.id
_entity.type
_entity.pdbx_description
1 polymer ?
#
loop_
_entity_poly.entity_id
_entity_poly.type
_entity_poly.pdbx_seq_one_letter_code
_entity_poly.pdbx_strand_id
1 'polypeptide(L)'
;MLRRLQDLEEAESDSEDAEEPESHPAKERESVVRADTPRPSTSTSNLTTRHTHSTNLIPIPTITRTTRSAAHTTIPSDSSTSATTHSTDHASSPPTSTPTQSTTTPPTQSTKPTHLDILKDTVAALKKMNLTYLTTPTTTASSDPMPKTTTRTRAQVTAIPNTTAAALTIQPITSNELLLLTALREAESRNARAEVHAFELQASNILNEAYTERLWKALEAREEKRGKKKGIKLVGDGLPKLLSGDNFYELAQAKEKEVHEVLKQKEARKEGRVAYDAAIEEWAVADQERKDERDAIKANNTQTKAAWDKRKAAAVKKKKKFTEPKPKATPLPKAIPRPKLKDFLDGGGGVVSAGEAEDNAGSDGDEVGSEGSVSDDDDA
;
A
#
# COMPACT_ATOMS: atom_id res chain seq x y z
N MET A 1 -33.19 33.17 -22.33
CA MET A 1 -34.33 33.09 -21.38
C MET A 1 -34.18 31.98 -20.36
N LEU A 2 -33.58 30.82 -20.70
CA LEU A 2 -33.37 29.72 -19.72
C LEU A 2 -32.25 29.92 -18.67
N ARG A 3 -31.44 30.99 -18.73
CA ARG A 3 -30.47 31.32 -17.66
C ARG A 3 -31.02 32.25 -16.59
N ARG A 4 -32.26 32.74 -16.74
CA ARG A 4 -32.87 33.70 -15.79
C ARG A 4 -33.79 33.05 -14.76
N LEU A 5 -33.98 31.73 -14.83
CA LEU A 5 -34.82 30.98 -13.90
C LEU A 5 -34.02 30.22 -12.84
N GLN A 6 -32.67 30.23 -12.92
CA GLN A 6 -31.83 29.58 -11.91
C GLN A 6 -31.41 30.54 -10.79
N ASP A 7 -31.43 31.86 -11.07
CA ASP A 7 -31.08 32.89 -10.08
C ASP A 7 -32.26 33.31 -9.18
N LEU A 8 -33.43 32.67 -9.32
CA LEU A 8 -34.62 32.95 -8.49
C LEU A 8 -34.89 31.89 -7.42
N GLU A 9 -34.16 30.77 -7.41
CA GLU A 9 -34.30 29.72 -6.39
C GLU A 9 -33.29 29.89 -5.23
N GLU A 10 -32.27 30.75 -5.38
CA GLU A 10 -31.31 31.09 -4.32
C GLU A 10 -31.72 32.28 -3.44
N ALA A 11 -32.92 32.86 -3.64
CA ALA A 11 -33.37 34.05 -2.90
C ALA A 11 -34.38 33.77 -1.76
N GLU A 12 -34.63 32.50 -1.41
CA GLU A 12 -35.71 32.14 -0.45
C GLU A 12 -35.22 31.26 0.72
N SER A 13 -33.96 31.38 1.15
CA SER A 13 -33.46 30.70 2.36
C SER A 13 -32.59 31.60 3.24
N ASP A 14 -32.93 32.89 3.28
CA ASP A 14 -32.29 33.88 4.16
C ASP A 14 -33.37 34.68 4.90
N SER A 15 -34.19 33.97 5.69
CA SER A 15 -35.05 34.56 6.71
C SER A 15 -35.50 33.51 7.72
N GLU A 16 -34.81 33.43 8.85
CA GLU A 16 -35.41 33.54 10.19
C GLU A 16 -34.31 33.28 11.24
N ASP A 17 -33.58 34.36 11.53
CA ASP A 17 -33.10 34.66 12.87
C ASP A 17 -34.28 34.60 13.84
N ALA A 18 -34.39 33.50 14.58
CA ALA A 18 -35.08 33.47 15.86
C ALA A 18 -34.01 33.45 16.95
N GLU A 19 -33.73 34.64 17.49
CA GLU A 19 -33.01 34.78 18.75
C GLU A 19 -33.74 34.03 19.87
N GLU A 20 -33.12 32.96 20.39
CA GLU A 20 -33.42 32.49 21.73
C GLU A 20 -32.36 33.03 22.72
N PRO A 21 -32.78 33.77 23.76
CA PRO A 21 -31.87 34.39 24.70
C PRO A 21 -31.28 33.41 25.71
N GLU A 22 -30.01 33.67 26.01
CA GLU A 22 -29.19 33.27 27.15
C GLU A 22 -29.90 32.59 28.34
N SER A 23 -29.42 31.38 28.66
CA SER A 23 -29.57 30.77 29.98
C SER A 23 -28.27 30.08 30.38
N HIS A 24 -27.29 30.89 30.79
CA HIS A 24 -26.10 30.43 31.51
C HIS A 24 -26.46 30.03 32.95
N PRO A 25 -26.28 28.76 33.38
CA PRO A 25 -26.25 28.46 34.80
C PRO A 25 -24.89 28.87 35.37
N ALA A 26 -24.93 29.90 36.21
CA ALA A 26 -23.86 30.29 37.10
C ALA A 26 -23.37 29.06 37.91
N LYS A 27 -22.15 28.60 37.61
CA LYS A 27 -21.40 27.73 38.53
C LYS A 27 -20.52 28.60 39.39
N GLU A 28 -20.95 28.70 40.65
CA GLU A 28 -20.26 29.26 41.78
C GLU A 28 -18.81 28.78 41.83
N ARG A 29 -17.88 29.73 41.80
CA ARG A 29 -16.49 29.51 42.20
C ARG A 29 -16.47 29.52 43.73
N GLU A 30 -16.57 28.35 44.34
CA GLU A 30 -16.16 28.17 45.74
C GLU A 30 -14.65 28.33 45.85
N SER A 31 -14.24 29.48 46.37
CA SER A 31 -12.89 29.77 46.85
C SER A 31 -12.61 28.97 48.11
N VAL A 32 -12.02 27.78 47.98
CA VAL A 32 -11.40 27.09 49.12
C VAL A 32 -9.96 27.56 49.27
N VAL A 33 -9.80 28.48 50.21
CA VAL A 33 -8.55 28.82 50.89
C VAL A 33 -7.93 27.54 51.43
N ARG A 34 -6.74 27.15 50.94
CA ARG A 34 -5.93 26.12 51.60
C ARG A 34 -4.52 26.64 51.85
N ALA A 35 -4.18 26.61 53.13
CA ALA A 35 -3.07 27.24 53.78
C ALA A 35 -1.70 26.72 53.33
N ASP A 36 -0.75 27.65 53.34
CA ASP A 36 0.69 27.45 53.44
C ASP A 36 1.07 26.34 54.42
N THR A 37 1.87 25.38 53.95
CA THR A 37 2.81 24.64 54.79
C THR A 37 4.14 24.50 54.05
N PRO A 38 5.28 24.86 54.67
CA PRO A 38 6.59 24.75 54.02
C PRO A 38 7.18 23.35 54.27
N ARG A 39 7.77 22.74 53.24
CA ARG A 39 8.61 21.54 53.38
C ARG A 39 9.72 21.52 52.33
N PRO A 40 10.81 20.76 52.58
CA PRO A 40 12.15 21.32 52.55
C PRO A 40 12.90 20.94 51.28
N SER A 41 13.82 21.83 50.93
CA SER A 41 14.81 21.69 49.88
C SER A 41 15.67 20.43 50.07
N THR A 42 15.58 19.50 49.13
CA THR A 42 16.67 18.56 48.85
C THR A 42 17.23 18.86 47.47
N SER A 43 18.39 19.50 47.50
CA SER A 43 19.32 19.67 46.41
C SER A 43 19.67 18.30 45.81
N THR A 44 19.43 18.10 44.52
CA THR A 44 20.05 17.01 43.75
C THR A 44 20.51 17.58 42.41
N SER A 45 21.81 17.52 42.24
CA SER A 45 22.62 18.08 41.17
C SER A 45 22.43 17.35 39.84
N ASN A 46 22.13 18.13 38.80
CA ASN A 46 22.70 18.14 37.45
C ASN A 46 23.10 16.80 36.78
N LEU A 47 22.45 16.48 35.65
CA LEU A 47 23.14 16.04 34.44
C LEU A 47 22.33 16.44 33.19
N THR A 48 22.57 17.64 32.67
CA THR A 48 22.02 18.11 31.40
C THR A 48 22.76 17.43 30.24
N THR A 49 22.22 16.33 29.73
CA THR A 49 22.63 15.77 28.43
C THR A 49 21.96 16.59 27.33
N ARG A 50 22.71 17.50 26.72
CA ARG A 50 22.31 18.18 25.47
C ARG A 50 22.19 17.15 24.36
N HIS A 51 20.97 16.75 24.02
CA HIS A 51 20.67 16.13 22.73
C HIS A 51 20.53 17.23 21.69
N THR A 52 21.54 17.37 20.83
CA THR A 52 21.44 18.17 19.61
C THR A 52 20.59 17.38 18.62
N HIS A 53 19.33 17.78 18.44
CA HIS A 53 18.52 17.35 17.30
C HIS A 53 19.14 17.92 16.03
N SER A 54 19.98 17.13 15.37
CA SER A 54 20.47 17.41 14.02
C SER A 54 19.36 17.07 13.03
N THR A 55 18.48 18.04 12.77
CA THR A 55 17.55 18.01 11.65
C THR A 55 18.35 18.22 10.37
N ASN A 56 18.91 17.14 9.83
CA ASN A 56 19.33 17.07 8.43
C ASN A 56 18.07 17.09 7.57
N LEU A 57 17.60 18.29 7.24
CA LEU A 57 16.64 18.53 6.17
C LEU A 57 17.30 18.09 4.85
N ILE A 58 16.87 16.94 4.34
CA ILE A 58 17.19 16.50 2.99
C ILE A 58 16.50 17.50 2.04
N PRO A 59 17.23 18.26 1.21
CA PRO A 59 16.62 19.20 0.28
C PRO A 59 15.80 18.43 -0.75
N ILE A 60 14.49 18.66 -0.75
CA ILE A 60 13.57 18.18 -1.78
C ILE A 60 13.95 18.88 -3.09
N PRO A 61 14.22 18.16 -4.19
CA PRO A 61 14.52 18.78 -5.47
C PRO A 61 13.27 19.51 -5.99
N THR A 62 13.34 20.84 -6.04
CA THR A 62 12.37 21.68 -6.74
C THR A 62 12.40 21.35 -8.23
N ILE A 63 11.37 20.65 -8.71
CA ILE A 63 11.19 20.37 -10.13
C ILE A 63 10.65 21.64 -10.79
N THR A 64 11.52 22.49 -11.31
CA THR A 64 11.13 23.60 -12.18
C THR A 64 10.64 23.04 -13.52
N ARG A 65 9.33 23.10 -13.72
CA ARG A 65 8.64 22.75 -14.96
C ARG A 65 8.95 23.80 -16.03
N THR A 66 10.03 23.61 -16.78
CA THR A 66 10.36 24.39 -17.97
C THR A 66 9.34 24.09 -19.07
N THR A 67 8.43 25.02 -19.33
CA THR A 67 7.56 25.02 -20.51
C THR A 67 8.40 25.36 -21.73
N ARG A 68 8.92 24.34 -22.43
CA ARG A 68 9.63 24.52 -23.69
C ARG A 68 8.62 24.80 -24.80
N SER A 69 8.59 26.06 -25.20
CA SER A 69 7.90 26.57 -26.39
C SER A 69 8.37 25.81 -27.64
N ALA A 70 7.41 25.34 -28.43
CA ALA A 70 7.64 24.62 -29.67
C ALA A 70 8.05 25.61 -30.78
N ALA A 71 9.34 25.67 -31.08
CA ALA A 71 9.83 26.25 -32.32
C ALA A 71 9.99 25.15 -33.37
N HIS A 72 9.25 25.29 -34.45
CA HIS A 72 9.39 24.55 -35.71
C HIS A 72 10.86 24.45 -36.13
N THR A 73 11.38 23.22 -36.26
CA THR A 73 12.65 22.97 -36.96
C THR A 73 12.33 22.19 -38.22
N THR A 74 12.39 22.90 -39.34
CA THR A 74 12.38 22.36 -40.70
C THR A 74 13.63 21.51 -40.92
N ILE A 75 13.45 20.25 -41.28
CA ILE A 75 14.52 19.32 -41.66
C ILE A 75 14.81 19.55 -43.16
N PRO A 76 16.03 19.93 -43.57
CA PRO A 76 16.40 19.92 -44.98
C PRO A 76 16.75 18.49 -45.40
N SER A 77 16.18 18.09 -46.53
CA SER A 77 16.59 16.94 -47.31
C SER A 77 17.92 17.24 -47.98
N ASP A 78 18.92 16.39 -47.80
CA ASP A 78 20.07 16.36 -48.70
C ASP A 78 20.45 14.92 -49.06
N SER A 79 20.40 14.72 -50.37
CA SER A 79 20.96 13.66 -51.19
C SER A 79 22.49 13.77 -51.28
N SER A 80 23.23 12.66 -51.15
CA SER A 80 24.34 12.29 -52.06
C SER A 80 25.19 11.08 -51.61
N THR A 81 25.17 10.06 -52.47
CA THR A 81 26.32 9.46 -53.22
C THR A 81 27.56 8.85 -52.53
N SER A 82 27.93 7.68 -53.07
CA SER A 82 29.28 7.09 -53.26
C SER A 82 29.85 6.25 -52.10
N ALA A 83 29.87 4.91 -52.20
CA ALA A 83 30.86 4.05 -52.89
C ALA A 83 32.16 3.83 -52.09
N THR A 84 32.54 2.57 -51.83
CA THR A 84 33.89 1.98 -52.07
C THR A 84 34.00 0.56 -51.47
N THR A 85 34.47 -0.36 -52.32
CA THR A 85 34.79 -1.79 -52.16
C THR A 85 36.10 -2.07 -51.42
N HIS A 86 36.25 -3.23 -50.76
CA HIS A 86 37.45 -4.11 -50.63
C HIS A 86 37.01 -5.29 -49.71
N SER A 87 36.90 -6.58 -50.09
CA SER A 87 37.77 -7.57 -50.74
C SER A 87 39.10 -7.81 -50.02
N THR A 88 39.23 -8.94 -49.28
CA THR A 88 40.46 -9.74 -49.19
C THR A 88 40.12 -11.15 -48.65
N ASP A 89 40.25 -12.15 -49.52
CA ASP A 89 40.35 -13.58 -49.21
C ASP A 89 41.75 -13.91 -48.67
N HIS A 90 41.85 -14.86 -47.74
CA HIS A 90 43.07 -15.65 -47.54
C HIS A 90 42.75 -17.08 -47.10
N ALA A 91 43.01 -18.03 -48.01
CA ALA A 91 43.16 -19.44 -47.74
C ALA A 91 44.64 -19.76 -47.48
N SER A 92 44.96 -20.62 -46.50
CA SER A 92 46.15 -21.47 -46.57
C SER A 92 46.07 -22.68 -45.61
N SER A 93 46.51 -23.80 -46.17
CA SER A 93 46.43 -25.22 -45.81
C SER A 93 47.34 -25.70 -44.63
N PRO A 94 47.32 -27.01 -44.25
CA PRO A 94 47.65 -27.56 -42.92
C PRO A 94 49.05 -28.21 -42.84
N PRO A 95 49.38 -28.91 -41.73
CA PRO A 95 49.82 -30.30 -41.94
C PRO A 95 49.41 -31.35 -40.87
N THR A 96 49.37 -32.58 -41.39
CA THR A 96 49.15 -33.90 -40.77
C THR A 96 50.38 -34.41 -40.01
N SER A 97 50.20 -35.07 -38.86
CA SER A 97 51.17 -36.04 -38.28
C SER A 97 50.49 -36.97 -37.25
N THR A 98 50.67 -38.27 -37.45
CA THR A 98 50.37 -39.43 -36.56
C THR A 98 51.56 -40.40 -36.70
N PRO A 99 51.78 -41.44 -35.87
CA PRO A 99 51.32 -41.76 -34.50
C PRO A 99 52.47 -42.23 -33.55
N THR A 100 52.22 -42.37 -32.24
CA THR A 100 52.98 -43.31 -31.38
C THR A 100 52.05 -43.84 -30.28
N GLN A 101 51.90 -45.16 -30.25
CA GLN A 101 51.09 -45.91 -29.29
C GLN A 101 51.89 -46.15 -28.01
N SER A 102 51.26 -45.99 -26.85
CA SER A 102 51.54 -46.78 -25.65
C SER A 102 50.32 -46.80 -24.74
N THR A 103 49.85 -48.02 -24.53
CA THR A 103 48.64 -48.49 -23.84
C THR A 103 48.72 -48.30 -22.33
N THR A 104 47.71 -47.69 -21.68
CA THR A 104 47.31 -47.96 -20.27
C THR A 104 45.90 -47.38 -19.98
N THR A 105 44.92 -48.27 -19.83
CA THR A 105 43.56 -48.18 -19.20
C THR A 105 42.66 -46.95 -19.41
N PRO A 106 41.42 -47.11 -19.94
CA PRO A 106 40.48 -45.99 -20.10
C PRO A 106 39.72 -45.64 -18.80
N PRO A 107 39.74 -44.38 -18.36
CA PRO A 107 38.74 -43.84 -17.43
C PRO A 107 37.41 -43.64 -18.17
N THR A 108 36.30 -43.87 -17.49
CA THR A 108 34.93 -43.59 -17.95
C THR A 108 34.87 -42.23 -18.62
N GLN A 109 34.74 -42.20 -19.95
CA GLN A 109 34.68 -40.98 -20.73
C GLN A 109 33.38 -40.27 -20.38
N SER A 110 33.49 -39.23 -19.55
CA SER A 110 32.46 -38.21 -19.39
C SER A 110 32.19 -37.60 -20.77
N THR A 111 31.11 -38.03 -21.42
CA THR A 111 30.63 -37.49 -22.68
C THR A 111 30.29 -36.03 -22.47
N LYS A 112 31.15 -35.15 -22.97
CA LYS A 112 30.91 -33.71 -22.98
C LYS A 112 29.58 -33.47 -23.71
N PRO A 113 28.64 -32.71 -23.11
CA PRO A 113 27.37 -32.39 -23.75
C PRO A 113 27.64 -31.74 -25.11
N THR A 114 26.94 -32.17 -26.14
CA THR A 114 27.11 -31.54 -27.46
C THR A 114 26.49 -30.15 -27.45
N HIS A 115 27.01 -29.23 -28.27
CA HIS A 115 26.48 -27.86 -28.39
C HIS A 115 24.96 -27.83 -28.67
N LEU A 116 24.46 -28.85 -29.37
CA LEU A 116 23.04 -29.01 -29.66
C LEU A 116 22.22 -29.30 -28.39
N ASP A 117 22.75 -30.06 -27.44
CA ASP A 117 22.08 -30.38 -26.18
C ASP A 117 21.99 -29.13 -25.29
N ILE A 118 23.07 -28.33 -25.26
CA ILE A 118 23.10 -27.04 -24.55
C ILE A 118 22.03 -26.10 -25.14
N LEU A 119 21.89 -26.03 -26.47
CA LEU A 119 20.86 -25.21 -27.12
C LEU A 119 19.44 -25.71 -26.83
N LYS A 120 19.22 -27.03 -26.76
CA LYS A 120 17.90 -27.58 -26.41
C LYS A 120 17.53 -27.25 -24.97
N ASP A 121 18.48 -27.37 -24.04
CA ASP A 121 18.25 -27.06 -22.64
C ASP A 121 18.01 -25.56 -22.41
N THR A 122 18.75 -24.67 -23.10
CA THR A 122 18.49 -23.23 -23.00
C THR A 122 17.13 -22.86 -23.57
N VAL A 123 16.73 -23.44 -24.71
CA VAL A 123 15.38 -23.24 -25.27
C VAL A 123 14.29 -23.78 -24.35
N ALA A 124 14.50 -24.94 -23.70
CA ALA A 124 13.56 -25.48 -22.73
C ALA A 124 13.45 -24.60 -21.48
N ALA A 125 14.57 -24.05 -21.00
CA ALA A 125 14.60 -23.11 -19.88
C ALA A 125 13.90 -21.77 -20.23
N LEU A 126 14.13 -21.24 -21.44
CA LEU A 126 13.45 -20.05 -21.97
C LEU A 126 11.93 -20.26 -22.09
N LYS A 127 11.49 -21.43 -22.58
CA LYS A 127 10.07 -21.80 -22.63
C LYS A 127 9.44 -21.79 -21.22
N LYS A 128 10.19 -22.19 -20.20
CA LYS A 128 9.74 -22.18 -18.80
C LYS A 128 9.65 -20.76 -18.20
N MET A 129 10.39 -19.79 -18.73
CA MET A 129 10.39 -18.40 -18.25
C MET A 129 9.30 -17.51 -18.86
N ASN A 130 8.26 -18.09 -19.49
CA ASN A 130 7.20 -17.37 -20.21
C ASN A 130 7.73 -16.40 -21.29
N LEU A 131 8.97 -16.53 -21.74
CA LEU A 131 9.58 -15.71 -22.81
C LEU A 131 9.31 -16.27 -24.21
N THR A 132 8.37 -17.20 -24.35
CA THR A 132 8.02 -17.84 -25.63
C THR A 132 7.63 -16.82 -26.69
N TYR A 133 7.02 -15.70 -26.28
CA TYR A 133 6.63 -14.60 -27.15
C TYR A 133 7.80 -13.95 -27.90
N LEU A 134 9.06 -14.08 -27.43
CA LEU A 134 10.23 -13.56 -28.16
C LEU A 134 10.69 -14.48 -29.30
N THR A 135 10.31 -15.76 -29.26
CA THR A 135 10.78 -16.78 -30.22
C THR A 135 9.71 -17.21 -31.21
N THR A 136 8.44 -16.97 -30.90
CA THR A 136 7.32 -17.25 -31.80
C THR A 136 7.03 -16.01 -32.66
N PRO A 137 6.96 -16.12 -34.00
CA PRO A 137 6.64 -15.01 -34.90
C PRO A 137 5.19 -14.52 -34.78
N THR A 138 4.41 -15.04 -33.83
CA THR A 138 3.01 -14.67 -33.62
C THR A 138 2.92 -13.30 -32.98
N THR A 139 2.30 -12.36 -33.70
CA THR A 139 2.02 -11.01 -33.21
C THR A 139 1.03 -11.08 -32.05
N THR A 140 1.42 -10.60 -30.87
CA THR A 140 0.55 -10.49 -29.69
C THR A 140 -0.68 -9.63 -29.99
N ALA A 141 -1.87 -10.11 -29.67
CA ALA A 141 -3.12 -9.37 -29.78
C ALA A 141 -3.36 -8.53 -28.51
N SER A 142 -4.12 -7.45 -28.63
CA SER A 142 -4.52 -6.58 -27.51
C SER A 142 -5.26 -7.32 -26.38
N SER A 143 -5.81 -8.50 -26.66
CA SER A 143 -6.52 -9.36 -25.71
C SER A 143 -5.60 -10.31 -24.94
N ASP A 144 -4.33 -10.44 -25.32
CA ASP A 144 -3.43 -11.37 -24.66
C ASP A 144 -3.02 -10.82 -23.28
N PRO A 145 -3.11 -11.62 -22.20
CA PRO A 145 -2.75 -11.17 -20.87
C PRO A 145 -1.26 -10.80 -20.84
N MET A 146 -0.96 -9.61 -20.29
CA MET A 146 0.41 -9.15 -20.16
C MET A 146 1.24 -10.20 -19.40
N PRO A 147 2.42 -10.61 -19.92
CA PRO A 147 3.22 -11.66 -19.31
C PRO A 147 3.63 -11.22 -17.90
N LYS A 148 3.12 -11.91 -16.88
CA LYS A 148 3.51 -11.68 -15.49
C LYS A 148 4.93 -12.18 -15.28
N THR A 149 5.86 -11.26 -15.15
CA THR A 149 7.25 -11.57 -14.83
C THR A 149 7.32 -12.09 -13.40
N THR A 150 7.29 -13.41 -13.23
CA THR A 150 7.55 -14.03 -11.93
C THR A 150 9.01 -13.80 -11.58
N THR A 151 9.27 -12.81 -10.72
CA THR A 151 10.64 -12.58 -10.26
C THR A 151 10.96 -13.59 -9.16
N ARG A 152 11.95 -14.44 -9.40
CA ARG A 152 12.44 -15.36 -8.36
C ARG A 152 13.05 -14.54 -7.22
N THR A 153 12.50 -14.69 -6.02
CA THR A 153 13.05 -14.11 -4.80
C THR A 153 14.41 -14.74 -4.47
N ARG A 154 15.37 -13.90 -4.04
CA ARG A 154 16.75 -14.25 -3.65
C ARG A 154 16.86 -15.51 -2.80
N ALA A 155 15.88 -15.74 -1.91
CA ALA A 155 15.81 -16.89 -1.02
C ALA A 155 15.86 -18.25 -1.75
N GLN A 156 15.43 -18.32 -3.02
CA GLN A 156 15.49 -19.56 -3.80
C GLN A 156 16.87 -19.84 -4.43
N VAL A 157 17.76 -18.85 -4.49
CA VAL A 157 19.10 -18.98 -5.10
C VAL A 157 20.19 -19.20 -4.04
N THR A 158 19.99 -18.76 -2.80
CA THR A 158 21.02 -18.75 -1.75
C THR A 158 21.00 -19.97 -0.81
N ALA A 159 20.40 -21.10 -1.20
CA ALA A 159 20.38 -22.30 -0.33
C ALA A 159 21.74 -23.02 -0.23
N ILE A 160 22.76 -22.58 -0.98
CA ILE A 160 24.12 -23.10 -0.85
C ILE A 160 24.79 -22.37 0.33
N PRO A 161 25.26 -23.07 1.37
CA PRO A 161 25.91 -22.45 2.52
C PRO A 161 27.11 -21.62 2.06
N ASN A 162 27.33 -20.49 2.74
CA ASN A 162 28.24 -19.41 2.38
C ASN A 162 29.73 -19.81 2.52
N THR A 163 30.18 -20.78 1.72
CA THR A 163 31.54 -21.34 1.73
C THR A 163 32.59 -20.35 1.25
N THR A 164 32.19 -19.35 0.47
CA THR A 164 33.05 -18.29 -0.07
C THR A 164 33.58 -17.38 1.04
N ALA A 165 32.74 -17.00 2.01
CA ALA A 165 33.15 -16.18 3.14
C ALA A 165 34.26 -16.84 3.96
N ALA A 166 34.16 -18.16 4.19
CA ALA A 166 35.21 -18.92 4.87
C ALA A 166 36.51 -18.97 4.04
N ALA A 167 36.42 -19.18 2.72
CA ALA A 167 37.58 -19.21 1.84
C ALA A 167 38.37 -17.89 1.80
N LEU A 168 37.69 -16.74 1.98
CA LEU A 168 38.33 -15.42 2.01
C LEU A 168 39.17 -15.14 3.27
N THR A 169 38.99 -15.94 4.33
CA THR A 169 39.74 -15.81 5.59
C THR A 169 41.06 -16.58 5.61
N ILE A 170 41.31 -17.43 4.62
CA ILE A 170 42.53 -18.24 4.52
C ILE A 170 43.73 -17.33 4.25
N GLN A 171 44.81 -17.47 5.04
CA GLN A 171 46.08 -16.80 4.78
C GLN A 171 46.87 -17.61 3.74
N PRO A 172 47.21 -17.03 2.57
CA PRO A 172 47.95 -17.74 1.54
C PRO A 172 49.42 -17.94 1.96
N ILE A 173 49.93 -19.16 1.81
CA ILE A 173 51.32 -19.52 2.10
C ILE A 173 52.16 -19.51 0.80
N THR A 174 51.52 -19.85 -0.33
CA THR A 174 52.18 -19.93 -1.64
C THR A 174 51.76 -18.80 -2.58
N SER A 175 52.59 -18.49 -3.58
CA SER A 175 52.27 -17.48 -4.61
C SER A 175 51.03 -17.83 -5.44
N ASN A 176 50.80 -19.12 -5.69
CA ASN A 176 49.62 -19.61 -6.40
C ASN A 176 48.34 -19.42 -5.59
N GLU A 177 48.38 -19.67 -4.27
CA GLU A 177 47.25 -19.40 -3.38
C GLU A 177 46.90 -17.91 -3.36
N LEU A 178 47.90 -17.02 -3.35
CA LEU A 178 47.67 -15.58 -3.43
C LEU A 178 46.96 -15.17 -4.74
N LEU A 179 47.38 -15.75 -5.87
CA LEU A 179 46.75 -15.49 -7.17
C LEU A 179 45.29 -15.98 -7.18
N LEU A 180 45.03 -17.19 -6.66
CA LEU A 180 43.68 -17.75 -6.56
C LEU A 180 42.78 -16.91 -5.63
N LEU A 181 43.29 -16.47 -4.49
CA LEU A 181 42.56 -15.61 -3.56
C LEU A 181 42.23 -14.26 -4.19
N THR A 182 43.14 -13.71 -5.00
CA THR A 182 42.92 -12.46 -5.74
C THR A 182 41.83 -12.63 -6.80
N ALA A 183 41.88 -13.72 -7.59
CA ALA A 183 40.86 -14.05 -8.57
C ALA A 183 39.50 -14.30 -7.91
N LEU A 184 39.46 -14.94 -6.75
CA LEU A 184 38.24 -15.17 -5.98
C LEU A 184 37.59 -13.86 -5.51
N ARG A 185 38.38 -12.93 -4.96
CA ARG A 185 37.90 -11.59 -4.56
C ARG A 185 37.38 -10.79 -5.74
N GLU A 186 38.05 -10.85 -6.89
CA GLU A 186 37.58 -10.18 -8.10
C GLU A 186 36.27 -10.78 -8.60
N ALA A 187 36.16 -12.12 -8.62
CA ALA A 187 34.93 -12.81 -9.00
C ALA A 187 33.76 -12.47 -8.06
N GLU A 188 33.99 -12.43 -6.75
CA GLU A 188 32.99 -12.01 -5.77
C GLU A 188 32.55 -10.55 -5.99
N SER A 189 33.50 -9.65 -6.25
CA SER A 189 33.20 -8.25 -6.58
C SER A 189 32.36 -8.12 -7.86
N ARG A 190 32.64 -8.92 -8.88
CA ARG A 190 31.81 -8.97 -10.11
C ARG A 190 30.41 -9.53 -9.81
N ASN A 191 30.31 -10.58 -9.01
CA ASN A 191 29.02 -11.17 -8.63
C ASN A 191 28.18 -10.17 -7.82
N ALA A 192 28.77 -9.47 -6.86
CA ALA A 192 28.10 -8.42 -6.09
C ALA A 192 27.55 -7.30 -7.00
N ARG A 193 28.32 -6.85 -8.00
CA ARG A 193 27.85 -5.87 -8.99
C ARG A 193 26.71 -6.42 -9.84
N ALA A 194 26.78 -7.67 -10.27
CA ALA A 194 25.72 -8.32 -11.03
C ALA A 194 24.43 -8.47 -10.20
N GLU A 195 24.54 -8.77 -8.91
CA GLU A 195 23.41 -8.82 -7.99
C GLU A 195 22.73 -7.45 -7.86
N VAL A 196 23.49 -6.38 -7.63
CA VAL A 196 22.94 -5.02 -7.56
C VAL A 196 22.22 -4.66 -8.86
N HIS A 197 22.85 -4.90 -10.02
CA HIS A 197 22.22 -4.63 -11.31
C HIS A 197 20.96 -5.47 -11.55
N ALA A 198 20.92 -6.73 -11.11
CA ALA A 198 19.72 -7.56 -11.19
C ALA A 198 18.58 -7.00 -10.33
N PHE A 199 18.87 -6.47 -9.14
CA PHE A 199 17.88 -5.80 -8.29
C PHE A 199 17.36 -4.51 -8.93
N GLU A 200 18.24 -3.71 -9.55
CA GLU A 200 17.83 -2.49 -10.27
C GLU A 200 16.87 -2.82 -11.43
N LEU A 201 17.18 -3.84 -12.22
CA LEU A 201 16.30 -4.30 -13.30
C LEU A 201 14.96 -4.80 -12.77
N GLN A 202 14.97 -5.57 -11.68
CA GLN A 202 13.74 -6.05 -11.05
C GLN A 202 12.88 -4.88 -10.54
N ALA A 203 13.49 -3.92 -9.84
CA ALA A 203 12.80 -2.76 -9.31
C ALA A 203 12.19 -1.90 -10.42
N SER A 204 12.95 -1.66 -11.50
CA SER A 204 12.47 -0.94 -12.69
C SER A 204 11.28 -1.66 -13.34
N ASN A 205 11.34 -2.99 -13.46
CA ASN A 205 10.26 -3.78 -14.04
C ASN A 205 8.97 -3.73 -13.20
N ILE A 206 9.08 -3.88 -11.87
CA ILE A 206 7.93 -3.75 -10.95
C ILE A 206 7.31 -2.36 -11.05
N LEU A 207 8.14 -1.30 -11.15
CA LEU A 207 7.65 0.06 -11.31
C LEU A 207 6.91 0.27 -12.63
N ASN A 208 7.43 -0.29 -13.72
CA ASN A 208 6.79 -0.25 -15.05
C ASN A 208 5.45 -1.01 -15.06
N GLU A 209 5.37 -2.16 -14.41
CA GLU A 209 4.12 -2.91 -14.24
C GLU A 209 3.08 -2.07 -13.48
N ALA A 210 3.45 -1.52 -12.32
CA ALA A 210 2.56 -0.65 -11.55
C ALA A 210 2.10 0.60 -12.33
N TYR A 211 3.00 1.20 -13.12
CA TYR A 211 2.66 2.36 -13.97
C TYR A 211 1.68 1.99 -15.08
N THR A 212 1.93 0.90 -15.80
CA THR A 212 1.06 0.45 -16.90
C THR A 212 -0.32 0.03 -16.39
N GLU A 213 -0.40 -0.63 -15.24
CA GLU A 213 -1.68 -0.94 -14.58
C GLU A 213 -2.49 0.32 -14.25
N ARG A 214 -1.85 1.36 -13.70
CA ARG A 214 -2.52 2.65 -13.41
C ARG A 214 -3.01 3.31 -14.69
N LEU A 215 -2.19 3.29 -15.75
CA LEU A 215 -2.56 3.87 -17.03
C LEU A 215 -3.75 3.13 -17.66
N TRP A 216 -3.76 1.80 -17.60
CA TRP A 216 -4.88 0.98 -18.07
C TRP A 216 -6.16 1.28 -17.31
N LYS A 217 -6.13 1.29 -15.97
CA LYS A 217 -7.29 1.64 -15.14
C LYS A 217 -7.80 3.05 -15.43
N ALA A 218 -6.91 4.02 -15.64
CA ALA A 218 -7.30 5.38 -15.99
C ALA A 218 -7.96 5.46 -17.37
N LEU A 219 -7.49 4.66 -18.32
CA LEU A 219 -8.05 4.56 -19.67
C LEU A 219 -9.43 3.89 -19.63
N GLU A 220 -9.56 2.76 -18.94
CA GLU A 220 -10.81 2.05 -18.71
C GLU A 220 -11.85 2.96 -18.04
N ALA A 221 -11.48 3.64 -16.95
CA ALA A 221 -12.36 4.60 -16.28
C ALA A 221 -12.77 5.76 -17.19
N ARG A 222 -11.90 6.19 -18.12
CA ARG A 222 -12.23 7.23 -19.10
C ARG A 222 -13.20 6.71 -20.17
N GLU A 223 -13.02 5.48 -20.62
CA GLU A 223 -13.91 4.81 -21.57
C GLU A 223 -15.27 4.52 -20.96
N GLU A 224 -15.31 4.05 -19.72
CA GLU A 224 -16.53 3.85 -18.94
C GLU A 224 -17.23 5.18 -18.69
N LYS A 225 -16.52 6.24 -18.27
CA LYS A 225 -17.10 7.59 -18.16
C LYS A 225 -17.58 8.12 -19.50
N ARG A 226 -16.92 7.80 -20.61
CA ARG A 226 -17.41 8.15 -21.96
C ARG A 226 -18.66 7.35 -22.33
N GLY A 227 -18.77 6.09 -21.88
CA GLY A 227 -19.98 5.25 -22.02
C GLY A 227 -21.13 5.76 -21.17
N LYS A 228 -20.91 6.02 -19.88
CA LYS A 228 -21.91 6.50 -18.91
C LYS A 228 -22.34 7.95 -19.14
N LYS A 229 -21.45 8.83 -19.63
CA LYS A 229 -21.81 10.19 -20.10
C LYS A 229 -22.45 10.21 -21.49
N LYS A 230 -22.64 9.05 -22.14
CA LYS A 230 -23.78 8.88 -23.06
C LYS A 230 -25.07 8.69 -22.26
N GLY A 231 -25.18 9.26 -21.06
CA GLY A 231 -26.43 9.80 -20.55
C GLY A 231 -27.11 10.45 -21.72
N ILE A 232 -28.22 9.84 -22.11
CA ILE A 232 -29.00 10.05 -23.31
C ILE A 232 -28.88 11.52 -23.73
N LYS A 233 -27.90 11.83 -24.59
CA LYS A 233 -28.05 12.97 -25.46
C LYS A 233 -29.33 12.59 -26.17
N LEU A 234 -30.39 13.38 -25.95
CA LEU A 234 -31.74 13.15 -26.49
C LEU A 234 -31.70 12.80 -27.99
N VAL A 235 -30.58 13.13 -28.65
CA VAL A 235 -30.17 12.59 -29.95
C VAL A 235 -28.68 12.17 -29.90
N GLY A 236 -28.40 10.86 -29.81
CA GLY A 236 -27.05 10.28 -29.77
C GLY A 236 -26.21 10.52 -31.04
N ASP A 237 -26.84 11.02 -32.10
CA ASP A 237 -26.27 11.17 -33.44
C ASP A 237 -25.64 12.56 -33.65
N GLY A 238 -25.83 13.48 -32.70
CA GLY A 238 -25.43 14.89 -32.85
C GLY A 238 -26.25 15.68 -33.89
N LEU A 239 -27.16 15.02 -34.62
CA LEU A 239 -28.16 15.69 -35.47
C LEU A 239 -29.35 16.16 -34.62
N PRO A 240 -29.85 17.39 -34.83
CA PRO A 240 -31.12 17.80 -34.25
C PRO A 240 -32.25 16.97 -34.87
N LYS A 241 -32.75 15.95 -34.16
CA LYS A 241 -34.04 15.33 -34.46
C LYS A 241 -35.14 16.28 -33.97
N LEU A 242 -36.03 16.70 -34.88
CA LEU A 242 -37.34 17.21 -34.46
C LEU A 242 -38.12 16.03 -33.86
N LEU A 243 -38.05 15.88 -32.55
CA LEU A 243 -39.02 15.06 -31.82
C LEU A 243 -40.35 15.82 -31.85
N SER A 244 -41.40 15.18 -32.35
CA SER A 244 -42.77 15.64 -32.18
C SER A 244 -43.06 15.86 -30.69
N GLY A 245 -43.81 16.93 -30.35
CA GLY A 245 -43.93 17.45 -28.99
C GLY A 245 -44.24 16.42 -27.89
N ASP A 246 -45.06 15.42 -28.20
CA ASP A 246 -45.51 14.42 -27.21
C ASP A 246 -44.38 13.49 -26.76
N ASN A 247 -43.58 12.96 -27.70
CA ASN A 247 -42.45 12.08 -27.38
C ASN A 247 -41.36 12.82 -26.58
N PHE A 248 -41.17 14.11 -26.84
CA PHE A 248 -40.26 14.94 -26.07
C PHE A 248 -40.74 15.11 -24.63
N TYR A 249 -42.04 15.35 -24.44
CA TYR A 249 -42.64 15.54 -23.12
C TYR A 249 -42.54 14.27 -22.26
N GLU A 250 -42.83 13.09 -22.81
CA GLU A 250 -42.69 11.82 -22.09
C GLU A 250 -41.24 11.54 -21.67
N LEU A 251 -40.27 11.77 -22.57
CA LEU A 251 -38.85 11.61 -22.26
C LEU A 251 -38.37 12.60 -21.19
N ALA A 252 -38.84 13.85 -21.24
CA ALA A 252 -38.50 14.86 -20.24
C ALA A 252 -39.05 14.46 -18.86
N GLN A 253 -40.31 14.00 -18.80
CA GLN A 253 -40.93 13.57 -17.55
C GLN A 253 -40.25 12.32 -16.96
N ALA A 254 -39.88 11.35 -17.80
CA ALA A 254 -39.14 10.17 -17.35
C ALA A 254 -37.79 10.54 -16.73
N LYS A 255 -37.07 11.48 -17.36
CA LYS A 255 -35.78 11.96 -16.86
C LYS A 255 -35.90 12.75 -15.56
N GLU A 256 -36.94 13.57 -15.42
CA GLU A 256 -37.20 14.30 -14.19
C GLU A 256 -37.49 13.35 -13.01
N LYS A 257 -38.28 12.29 -13.25
CA LYS A 257 -38.51 11.23 -12.27
C LYS A 257 -37.21 10.51 -11.87
N GLU A 258 -36.39 10.15 -12.85
CA GLU A 258 -35.08 9.52 -12.61
C GLU A 258 -34.16 10.41 -11.76
N VAL A 259 -34.05 11.71 -12.10
CA VAL A 259 -33.25 12.67 -11.32
C VAL A 259 -33.78 12.78 -9.88
N HIS A 260 -35.10 12.86 -9.71
CA HIS A 260 -35.72 12.94 -8.40
C HIS A 260 -35.47 11.66 -7.57
N GLU A 261 -35.57 10.48 -8.17
CA GLU A 261 -35.27 9.20 -7.50
C GLU A 261 -33.79 9.11 -7.09
N VAL A 262 -32.86 9.52 -7.96
CA VAL A 262 -31.42 9.54 -7.66
C VAL A 262 -31.09 10.51 -6.52
N LEU A 263 -31.70 11.70 -6.51
CA LEU A 263 -31.53 12.67 -5.43
C LEU A 263 -32.06 12.12 -4.10
N LYS A 264 -33.27 11.53 -4.11
CA LYS A 264 -33.85 10.89 -2.94
C LYS A 264 -32.97 9.76 -2.39
N GLN A 265 -32.40 8.91 -3.26
CA GLN A 265 -31.45 7.87 -2.84
C GLN A 265 -30.17 8.46 -2.26
N LYS A 266 -29.66 9.55 -2.83
CA LYS A 266 -28.46 10.24 -2.31
C LYS A 266 -28.72 10.83 -0.93
N GLU A 267 -29.89 11.44 -0.71
CA GLU A 267 -30.30 11.96 0.60
C GLU A 267 -30.44 10.84 1.64
N ALA A 268 -31.12 9.74 1.29
CA ALA A 268 -31.23 8.58 2.18
C ALA A 268 -29.86 7.99 2.56
N ARG A 269 -28.90 7.95 1.62
CA ARG A 269 -27.52 7.53 1.92
C ARG A 269 -26.78 8.50 2.85
N LYS A 270 -27.04 9.81 2.76
CA LYS A 270 -26.46 10.79 3.69
C LYS A 270 -27.04 10.64 5.08
N GLU A 271 -28.36 10.54 5.18
CA GLU A 271 -29.06 10.32 6.45
C GLU A 271 -28.59 9.02 7.14
N GLY A 272 -28.43 7.93 6.39
CA GLY A 272 -27.89 6.68 6.92
C GLY A 272 -26.44 6.81 7.45
N ARG A 273 -25.61 7.67 6.86
CA ARG A 273 -24.26 7.94 7.40
C ARG A 273 -24.31 8.74 8.70
N VAL A 274 -25.15 9.78 8.75
CA VAL A 274 -25.36 10.58 9.97
C VAL A 274 -25.86 9.68 11.12
N ALA A 275 -26.80 8.78 10.84
CA ALA A 275 -27.31 7.82 11.82
C ALA A 275 -26.23 6.82 12.29
N TYR A 276 -25.36 6.37 11.37
CA TYR A 276 -24.24 5.50 11.73
C TYR A 276 -23.22 6.22 12.62
N ASP A 277 -22.87 7.47 12.29
CA ASP A 277 -21.91 8.25 13.06
C ASP A 277 -22.43 8.50 14.48
N ALA A 278 -23.71 8.87 14.63
CA ALA A 278 -24.36 9.00 15.93
C ALA A 278 -24.33 7.68 16.73
N ALA A 279 -24.62 6.54 16.10
CA ALA A 279 -24.57 5.24 16.77
C ALA A 279 -23.14 4.83 17.19
N ILE A 280 -22.11 5.24 16.43
CA ILE A 280 -20.70 5.01 16.79
C ILE A 280 -20.32 5.85 18.00
N GLU A 281 -20.78 7.09 18.10
CA GLU A 281 -20.55 7.94 19.27
C GLU A 281 -21.20 7.36 20.53
N GLU A 282 -22.47 6.96 20.45
CA GLU A 282 -23.16 6.29 21.56
C GLU A 282 -22.46 5.00 21.99
N TRP A 283 -22.01 4.19 21.02
CA TRP A 283 -21.24 2.98 21.31
C TRP A 283 -19.90 3.29 21.97
N ALA A 284 -19.21 4.36 21.57
CA ALA A 284 -17.93 4.73 22.15
C ALA A 284 -18.08 5.14 23.63
N VAL A 285 -19.12 5.90 23.97
CA VAL A 285 -19.45 6.26 25.35
C VAL A 285 -19.73 5.00 26.18
N ALA A 286 -20.62 4.13 25.70
CA ALA A 286 -20.96 2.89 26.41
C ALA A 286 -19.78 1.92 26.55
N ASP A 287 -18.90 1.83 25.55
CA ASP A 287 -17.70 1.00 25.63
C ASP A 287 -16.67 1.58 26.61
N GLN A 288 -16.59 2.91 26.75
CA GLN A 288 -15.74 3.55 27.74
C GLN A 288 -16.21 3.28 29.16
N GLU A 289 -17.51 3.48 29.45
CA GLU A 289 -18.09 3.16 30.76
C GLU A 289 -17.84 1.68 31.13
N ARG A 290 -18.04 0.77 30.18
CA ARG A 290 -17.74 -0.65 30.33
C ARG A 290 -16.26 -0.93 30.65
N LYS A 291 -15.33 -0.19 30.05
CA LYS A 291 -13.89 -0.33 30.35
C LYS A 291 -13.60 0.12 31.77
N ASP A 292 -14.13 1.25 32.19
CA ASP A 292 -13.94 1.81 33.53
C ASP A 292 -14.48 0.85 34.61
N GLU A 293 -15.69 0.30 34.41
CA GLU A 293 -16.25 -0.74 35.28
C GLU A 293 -15.37 -2.00 35.33
N ARG A 294 -14.90 -2.47 34.16
CA ARG A 294 -14.04 -3.65 34.07
C ARG A 294 -12.75 -3.44 34.86
N ASP A 295 -12.16 -2.26 34.76
CA ASP A 295 -10.88 -1.96 35.41
C ASP A 295 -11.07 -1.72 36.92
N ALA A 296 -12.20 -1.15 37.35
CA ALA A 296 -12.60 -1.12 38.76
C ALA A 296 -12.79 -2.54 39.35
N ILE A 297 -13.45 -3.45 38.61
CA ILE A 297 -13.60 -4.86 39.03
C ILE A 297 -12.24 -5.56 39.14
N LYS A 298 -11.32 -5.32 38.19
CA LYS A 298 -9.95 -5.87 38.26
C LYS A 298 -9.18 -5.35 39.47
N ALA A 299 -9.29 -4.05 39.76
CA ALA A 299 -8.65 -3.45 40.94
C ALA A 299 -9.17 -4.10 42.23
N ASN A 300 -10.49 -4.27 42.37
CA ASN A 300 -11.10 -4.94 43.52
C ASN A 300 -10.68 -6.41 43.63
N ASN A 301 -10.71 -7.16 42.52
CA ASN A 301 -10.24 -8.57 42.48
C ASN A 301 -8.76 -8.69 42.88
N THR A 302 -7.93 -7.70 42.53
CA THR A 302 -6.51 -7.66 42.91
C THR A 302 -6.35 -7.35 44.39
N GLN A 303 -7.07 -6.37 44.92
CA GLN A 303 -7.05 -6.02 46.35
C GLN A 303 -7.54 -7.19 47.23
N THR A 304 -8.64 -7.84 46.87
CA THR A 304 -9.19 -8.98 47.61
C THR A 304 -8.24 -10.17 47.60
N LYS A 305 -7.60 -10.46 46.47
CA LYS A 305 -6.56 -11.49 46.37
C LYS A 305 -5.34 -11.14 47.22
N ALA A 306 -4.86 -9.90 47.17
CA ALA A 306 -3.71 -9.45 47.97
C ALA A 306 -4.01 -9.51 49.48
N ALA A 307 -5.22 -9.13 49.91
CA ALA A 307 -5.66 -9.26 51.29
C ALA A 307 -5.70 -10.73 51.75
N TRP A 308 -6.21 -11.63 50.89
CA TRP A 308 -6.20 -13.06 51.15
C TRP A 308 -4.78 -13.63 51.25
N ASP A 309 -3.89 -13.25 50.33
CA ASP A 309 -2.49 -13.68 50.33
C ASP A 309 -1.75 -13.19 51.60
N LYS A 310 -2.02 -11.95 52.05
CA LYS A 310 -1.50 -11.42 53.32
C LYS A 310 -1.98 -12.24 54.52
N ARG A 311 -3.28 -12.60 54.59
CA ARG A 311 -3.84 -13.44 55.67
C ARG A 311 -3.25 -14.84 55.65
N LYS A 312 -3.12 -15.44 54.47
CA LYS A 312 -2.48 -16.74 54.28
C LYS A 312 -1.03 -16.72 54.76
N ALA A 313 -0.25 -15.72 54.37
CA ALA A 313 1.14 -15.58 54.81
C ALA A 313 1.25 -15.40 56.34
N ALA A 314 0.34 -14.64 56.97
CA ALA A 314 0.30 -14.48 58.41
C ALA A 314 -0.04 -15.80 59.16
N ALA A 315 -0.95 -16.62 58.61
CA ALA A 315 -1.27 -17.94 59.17
C ALA A 315 -0.07 -18.91 59.06
N VAL A 316 0.63 -18.90 57.92
CA VAL A 316 1.87 -19.68 57.71
C VAL A 316 2.95 -19.29 58.72
N LYS A 317 3.20 -17.99 58.93
CA LYS A 317 4.17 -17.51 59.95
C LYS A 317 3.84 -17.99 61.36
N LYS A 318 2.56 -18.10 61.71
CA LYS A 318 2.08 -18.59 63.01
C LYS A 318 2.02 -20.13 63.10
N LYS A 319 2.46 -20.87 62.08
CA LYS A 319 2.34 -22.33 61.96
C LYS A 319 0.89 -22.84 62.13
N LYS A 320 -0.11 -22.02 61.79
CA LYS A 320 -1.53 -22.40 61.82
C LYS A 320 -1.98 -22.84 60.42
N LYS A 321 -2.85 -23.85 60.34
CA LYS A 321 -3.50 -24.25 59.07
C LYS A 321 -4.44 -23.12 58.61
N PHE A 322 -4.33 -22.70 57.36
CA PHE A 322 -5.17 -21.66 56.76
C PHE A 322 -6.32 -22.32 55.98
N THR A 323 -7.56 -22.10 56.41
CA THR A 323 -8.76 -22.77 55.89
C THR A 323 -9.66 -21.87 55.04
N GLU A 324 -9.39 -20.56 54.97
CA GLU A 324 -10.19 -19.64 54.16
C GLU A 324 -10.00 -19.95 52.65
N PRO A 325 -11.09 -20.24 51.91
CA PRO A 325 -10.99 -20.52 50.48
C PRO A 325 -10.48 -19.28 49.74
N LYS A 326 -9.80 -19.50 48.61
CA LYS A 326 -9.34 -18.41 47.75
C LYS A 326 -10.55 -17.63 47.23
N PRO A 327 -10.55 -16.29 47.30
CA PRO A 327 -11.66 -15.48 46.78
C PRO A 327 -11.86 -15.78 45.29
N LYS A 328 -13.12 -15.97 44.89
CA LYS A 328 -13.51 -16.13 43.48
C LYS A 328 -13.52 -14.73 42.84
N ALA A 329 -12.91 -14.59 41.67
CA ALA A 329 -12.91 -13.33 40.94
C ALA A 329 -14.34 -12.99 40.47
N THR A 330 -14.75 -11.74 40.63
CA THR A 330 -16.01 -11.25 40.07
C THR A 330 -15.94 -11.29 38.53
N PRO A 331 -16.97 -11.80 37.83
CA PRO A 331 -17.00 -11.84 36.37
C PRO A 331 -16.87 -10.45 35.74
N LEU A 332 -16.15 -10.36 34.64
CA LEU A 332 -15.97 -9.11 33.89
C LEU A 332 -17.11 -8.88 32.90
N PRO A 333 -17.53 -7.61 32.66
CA PRO A 333 -18.52 -7.30 31.64
C PRO A 333 -18.02 -7.67 30.25
N LYS A 334 -18.93 -8.19 29.40
CA LYS A 334 -18.64 -8.57 28.01
C LYS A 334 -18.60 -7.32 27.11
N ALA A 335 -17.80 -7.37 26.05
CA ALA A 335 -17.72 -6.29 25.07
C ALA A 335 -19.06 -6.08 24.34
N ILE A 336 -19.45 -4.80 24.19
CA ILE A 336 -20.62 -4.40 23.39
C ILE A 336 -20.23 -4.45 21.92
N PRO A 337 -21.01 -5.10 21.04
CA PRO A 337 -20.66 -5.18 19.61
C PRO A 337 -20.67 -3.80 18.97
N ARG A 338 -19.63 -3.49 18.18
CA ARG A 338 -19.53 -2.22 17.45
C ARG A 338 -20.58 -2.17 16.33
N PRO A 339 -21.33 -1.06 16.17
CA PRO A 339 -22.23 -0.84 15.03
C PRO A 339 -21.50 -1.01 13.69
N LYS A 340 -22.21 -1.48 12.66
CA LYS A 340 -21.65 -1.64 11.31
C LYS A 340 -22.42 -0.78 10.32
N LEU A 341 -21.71 -0.10 9.42
CA LEU A 341 -22.28 0.83 8.45
C LEU A 341 -23.41 0.22 7.60
N LYS A 342 -23.28 -1.06 7.23
CA LYS A 342 -24.31 -1.78 6.46
C LYS A 342 -25.68 -1.80 7.13
N ASP A 343 -25.72 -1.79 8.47
CA ASP A 343 -26.97 -1.85 9.24
C ASP A 343 -27.76 -0.53 9.13
N PHE A 344 -27.12 0.56 8.67
CA PHE A 344 -27.71 1.90 8.51
C PHE A 344 -27.95 2.29 7.06
N LEU A 345 -27.31 1.60 6.10
CA LEU A 345 -27.51 1.84 4.66
C LEU A 345 -28.65 0.99 4.07
N ASP A 346 -28.98 -0.15 4.68
CA ASP A 346 -29.98 -1.12 4.19
C ASP A 346 -31.42 -0.84 4.67
N GLY A 347 -31.70 0.35 5.22
CA GLY A 347 -33.03 0.75 5.71
C GLY A 347 -34.14 0.73 4.64
N GLY A 348 -33.80 0.55 3.37
CA GLY A 348 -34.72 0.35 2.25
C GLY A 348 -34.72 -1.08 1.74
N GLY A 349 -35.12 -2.04 2.59
CA GLY A 349 -35.62 -3.36 2.19
C GLY A 349 -34.89 -4.09 1.06
N GLY A 350 -33.83 -4.82 1.39
CA GLY A 350 -33.57 -6.19 0.92
C GLY A 350 -33.71 -6.54 -0.58
N VAL A 351 -33.73 -5.57 -1.50
CA VAL A 351 -33.55 -5.83 -2.91
C VAL A 351 -32.06 -5.75 -3.16
N VAL A 352 -31.44 -6.92 -3.10
CA VAL A 352 -30.12 -7.21 -3.63
C VAL A 352 -30.06 -6.73 -5.08
N SER A 353 -29.74 -5.45 -5.27
CA SER A 353 -29.45 -4.88 -6.58
C SER A 353 -28.05 -5.36 -6.96
N ALA A 354 -28.02 -6.56 -7.52
CA ALA A 354 -26.84 -7.16 -8.11
C ALA A 354 -26.45 -6.34 -9.35
N GLY A 355 -25.57 -5.37 -9.18
CA GLY A 355 -24.86 -4.75 -10.29
C GLY A 355 -25.05 -3.26 -10.44
N GLU A 356 -24.71 -2.47 -9.43
CA GLU A 356 -24.20 -1.13 -9.69
C GLU A 356 -22.80 -1.02 -9.09
N ALA A 357 -21.83 -1.10 -9.98
CA ALA A 357 -20.44 -0.80 -9.71
C ALA A 357 -20.38 0.61 -9.11
N GLU A 358 -20.05 0.67 -7.82
CA GLU A 358 -19.76 1.91 -7.13
C GLU A 358 -18.64 2.63 -7.88
N ASP A 359 -19.03 3.65 -8.66
CA ASP A 359 -18.17 4.81 -8.92
C ASP A 359 -17.95 5.49 -7.56
N ASN A 360 -17.09 4.89 -6.75
CA ASN A 360 -16.39 5.53 -5.65
C ASN A 360 -15.45 6.57 -6.27
N ALA A 361 -16.05 7.64 -6.78
CA ALA A 361 -15.36 8.86 -7.13
C ALA A 361 -14.72 9.34 -5.84
N GLY A 362 -13.41 9.09 -5.73
CA GLY A 362 -12.56 9.49 -4.62
C GLY A 362 -12.92 10.88 -4.16
N SER A 363 -13.67 10.93 -3.07
CA SER A 363 -13.50 12.02 -2.13
C SER A 363 -12.13 11.75 -1.54
N ASP A 364 -11.13 12.45 -2.05
CA ASP A 364 -9.93 12.84 -1.31
C ASP A 364 -10.45 13.53 -0.04
N GLY A 365 -10.91 12.73 0.91
CA GLY A 365 -11.06 13.15 2.28
C GLY A 365 -9.65 13.21 2.79
N ASP A 366 -9.15 14.44 2.90
CA ASP A 366 -8.00 14.78 3.73
C ASP A 366 -8.09 13.94 5.00
N GLU A 367 -7.25 12.91 5.04
CA GLU A 367 -6.95 12.13 6.23
C GLU A 367 -6.21 13.11 7.13
N VAL A 368 -6.97 13.98 7.81
CA VAL A 368 -6.51 14.66 8.99
C VAL A 368 -6.16 13.55 9.95
N GLY A 369 -4.88 13.22 9.95
CA GLY A 369 -4.24 12.39 10.96
C GLY A 369 -4.56 13.01 12.30
N SER A 370 -5.66 12.56 12.88
CA SER A 370 -5.87 12.61 14.32
C SER A 370 -4.84 11.64 14.86
N GLU A 371 -3.61 12.13 14.95
CA GLU A 371 -2.53 11.53 15.70
C GLU A 371 -3.07 11.45 17.13
N GLY A 372 -3.68 10.28 17.41
CA GLY A 372 -4.05 9.88 18.74
C GLY A 372 -2.81 10.04 19.59
N SER A 373 -2.84 11.10 20.39
CA SER A 373 -1.92 11.34 21.48
C SER A 373 -1.92 10.07 22.32
N VAL A 374 -0.88 9.26 22.13
CA VAL A 374 -0.47 8.25 23.10
C VAL A 374 -0.02 9.07 24.29
N SER A 375 -0.97 9.31 25.19
CA SER A 375 -0.69 9.64 26.57
C SER A 375 0.03 8.43 27.16
N ASP A 376 1.35 8.43 27.03
CA ASP A 376 2.24 7.77 27.98
C ASP A 376 2.04 8.50 29.32
N ASP A 377 0.99 8.10 30.03
CA ASP A 377 0.92 8.25 31.48
C ASP A 377 1.78 7.14 32.09
N ASP A 378 2.85 7.60 32.72
CA ASP A 378 3.78 6.90 33.58
C ASP A 378 3.11 6.15 34.76
N ASP A 379 3.93 5.30 35.40
CA ASP A 379 3.86 4.82 36.79
C ASP A 379 3.02 3.57 37.14
N ALA A 380 3.72 2.42 37.26
CA ALA A 380 3.93 1.72 38.55
C ALA A 380 4.91 0.52 38.44
#